data_AF-A0A4U9IWX9-F1
#
_entry.id   AF-A0A4U9IWX9-F1
#
_cell.length_a   1.000
_cell.length_b   1.000
_cell.length_c   1.000
_cell.angle_alpha   90.00
_cell.angle_beta   90.00
_cell.angle_gamma   90.00
#
_symmetry.space_group_name_H-M   'P 1'
#
loop_
_entity.id
_entity.type
_entity.pdbx_description
1 polymer ?
#
loop_
_entity_poly.entity_id
_entity_poly.type
_entity_poly.pdbx_seq_one_letter_code
_entity_poly.pdbx_strand_id
1 'polypeptide(L)'
;MDAAWHTGLPVVVRRDVDSEGRIPVGVRGLRRDQRAAGWVKPERVTRVVSPESLSVTAELLRSPFVTQPPVQVALQLSQQPWPWAWGITGSTGYALATGIPVIHADSDLDLLIRAPQPVSPDAFAAWQAQLSRALCRADTQVDTPEGGFALAEWLRDGKTLLKTRRGPRLVTDPWHREA
;
A
#
# COMPACT_ATOMS: atom_id res chain seq x y z
N MET A 1 -28.47 17.41 9.47
CA MET A 1 -27.95 16.06 9.20
C MET A 1 -26.54 16.23 8.74
N ASP A 2 -25.61 16.16 9.69
CA ASP A 2 -24.20 16.43 9.47
C ASP A 2 -23.62 15.41 8.50
N ALA A 3 -23.11 15.89 7.36
CA ALA A 3 -22.52 15.05 6.34
C ALA A 3 -21.22 14.44 6.87
N ALA A 4 -21.31 13.24 7.46
CA ALA A 4 -20.16 12.44 7.90
C ALA A 4 -19.20 12.06 6.74
N TRP A 5 -19.56 12.42 5.50
CA TRP A 5 -18.90 12.05 4.25
C TRP A 5 -18.55 13.27 3.42
N HIS A 6 -17.31 13.32 2.93
CA HIS A 6 -16.86 14.36 2.01
C HIS A 6 -16.88 13.82 0.58
N THR A 7 -17.93 14.14 -0.19
CA THR A 7 -18.17 13.61 -1.54
C THR A 7 -17.08 13.95 -2.56
N GLY A 8 -16.25 14.96 -2.29
CA GLY A 8 -15.08 15.30 -3.11
C GLY A 8 -13.83 14.46 -2.86
N LEU A 9 -13.82 13.56 -1.87
CA LEU A 9 -12.64 12.73 -1.55
C LEU A 9 -12.71 11.37 -2.23
N PRO A 10 -11.55 10.81 -2.63
CA PRO A 10 -11.51 9.47 -3.20
C PRO A 10 -11.86 8.42 -2.14
N VAL A 11 -12.33 7.29 -2.63
CA VAL A 11 -12.45 6.06 -1.84
C VAL A 11 -11.19 5.22 -2.01
N VAL A 12 -10.86 4.40 -1.01
CA VAL A 12 -9.65 3.56 -1.03
C VAL A 12 -10.05 2.13 -1.37
N VAL A 13 -9.45 1.52 -2.38
CA VAL A 13 -9.68 0.10 -2.70
C VAL A 13 -9.23 -0.77 -1.52
N ARG A 14 -10.08 -1.72 -1.12
CA ARG A 14 -9.76 -2.72 -0.09
C ARG A 14 -9.73 -4.11 -0.71
N ARG A 15 -9.12 -5.08 -0.04
CA ARG A 15 -9.24 -6.49 -0.45
C ARG A 15 -10.59 -7.02 0.04
N ASP A 16 -11.45 -7.35 -0.89
CA ASP A 16 -12.65 -8.14 -0.68
C ASP A 16 -13.04 -8.78 -2.02
N VAL A 17 -14.06 -9.63 -2.01
CA VAL A 17 -14.68 -10.17 -3.22
C VAL A 17 -16.15 -9.85 -3.24
N ASP A 18 -16.62 -9.47 -4.41
CA ASP A 18 -18.03 -9.28 -4.68
C ASP A 18 -18.41 -10.10 -5.90
N SER A 19 -19.46 -10.90 -5.78
CA SER A 19 -19.95 -11.77 -6.87
C SER A 19 -20.57 -10.96 -8.02
N GLU A 20 -20.94 -9.71 -7.79
CA GLU A 20 -21.53 -8.81 -8.78
C GLU A 20 -20.49 -7.92 -9.49
N GLY A 21 -19.18 -8.20 -9.29
CA GLY A 21 -18.10 -7.49 -9.98
C GLY A 21 -17.88 -6.05 -9.49
N ARG A 22 -18.45 -5.65 -8.35
CA ARG A 22 -18.21 -4.32 -7.78
C ARG A 22 -16.84 -4.26 -7.12
N ILE A 23 -16.25 -3.07 -7.14
CA ILE A 23 -14.97 -2.79 -6.52
C ILE A 23 -15.20 -2.55 -5.03
N PRO A 24 -14.65 -3.36 -4.13
CA PRO A 24 -14.73 -3.10 -2.70
C PRO A 24 -13.87 -1.91 -2.33
N VAL A 25 -14.47 -0.96 -1.61
CA VAL A 25 -13.82 0.29 -1.22
C VAL A 25 -14.05 0.58 0.27
N GLY A 26 -13.18 1.41 0.83
CA GLY A 26 -13.34 2.06 2.12
C GLY A 26 -13.48 3.56 1.95
N VAL A 27 -14.51 4.12 2.57
CA VAL A 27 -14.69 5.57 2.71
C VAL A 27 -14.13 6.01 4.06
N ARG A 28 -13.37 7.10 4.06
CA ARG A 28 -12.92 7.74 5.30
C ARG A 28 -13.92 8.82 5.73
N GLY A 29 -14.27 8.81 7.01
CA GLY A 29 -14.91 9.94 7.68
C GLY A 29 -13.87 11.00 8.08
N LEU A 30 -14.32 12.00 8.84
CA LEU A 30 -13.47 13.12 9.27
C LEU A 30 -12.37 12.69 10.24
N ARG A 31 -12.63 11.67 11.06
CA ARG A 31 -11.66 11.12 12.02
C ARG A 31 -10.99 9.85 11.49
N ARG A 32 -9.77 9.58 11.98
CA ARG A 32 -8.95 8.42 11.58
C ARG A 32 -9.66 7.06 11.74
N ASP A 33 -10.50 6.94 12.78
CA ASP A 33 -11.25 5.76 13.17
C ASP A 33 -12.58 5.61 12.39
N GLN A 34 -13.09 6.69 11.79
CA GLN A 34 -14.32 6.66 11.03
C GLN A 34 -14.05 6.10 9.64
N ARG A 35 -14.43 4.84 9.42
CA ARG A 35 -14.35 4.19 8.12
C ARG A 35 -15.61 3.39 7.86
N ALA A 36 -16.14 3.50 6.64
CA ALA A 36 -17.21 2.61 6.18
C ALA A 36 -16.72 1.79 4.99
N ALA A 37 -17.05 0.50 5.01
CA ALA A 37 -16.91 -0.34 3.84
C ALA A 37 -18.05 -0.06 2.87
N GLY A 38 -17.76 -0.13 1.58
CA GLY A 38 -18.75 -0.04 0.52
C GLY A 38 -18.28 -0.75 -0.75
N TRP A 39 -19.10 -0.64 -1.78
CA TRP A 39 -18.81 -1.18 -3.11
C TRP A 39 -19.13 -0.13 -4.18
N VAL A 40 -18.25 -0.04 -5.18
CA VAL A 40 -18.37 0.89 -6.30
C VAL A 40 -18.49 0.10 -7.59
N LYS A 41 -19.47 0.47 -8.42
CA LYS A 41 -19.57 -0.07 -9.78
C LYS A 41 -18.40 0.45 -10.64
N PRO A 42 -17.67 -0.41 -11.38
CA PRO A 42 -16.53 0.03 -12.21
C PRO A 42 -16.86 1.20 -13.13
N GLU A 43 -18.07 1.22 -13.70
CA GLU A 43 -18.54 2.29 -14.61
C GLU A 43 -18.67 3.67 -13.94
N ARG A 44 -18.64 3.74 -12.60
CA ARG A 44 -18.68 4.99 -11.82
C ARG A 44 -17.29 5.52 -11.48
N VAL A 45 -16.23 4.80 -11.80
CA VAL A 45 -14.86 5.23 -11.53
C VAL A 45 -14.41 6.23 -12.59
N THR A 46 -14.17 7.47 -12.17
CA THR A 46 -13.73 8.56 -13.05
C THR A 46 -12.21 8.76 -13.07
N ARG A 47 -11.51 8.33 -12.02
CA ARG A 47 -10.06 8.43 -11.89
C ARG A 47 -9.53 7.31 -10.99
N VAL A 48 -8.36 6.78 -11.32
CA VAL A 48 -7.63 5.82 -10.50
C VAL A 48 -6.25 6.40 -10.18
N VAL A 49 -5.84 6.30 -8.92
CA VAL A 49 -4.47 6.58 -8.50
C VAL A 49 -3.90 5.28 -7.95
N SER A 50 -2.93 4.71 -8.66
CA SER A 50 -2.28 3.47 -8.23
C SER A 50 -1.14 3.77 -7.27
N PRO A 51 -0.78 2.84 -6.37
CA PRO A 51 0.40 2.99 -5.50
C PRO A 51 1.66 3.35 -6.28
N GLU A 52 1.85 2.73 -7.44
CA GLU A 52 3.00 2.91 -8.32
C GLU A 52 3.05 4.30 -8.96
N SER A 53 1.88 4.94 -9.19
CA SER A 53 1.86 6.33 -9.69
C SER A 53 2.33 7.35 -8.63
N LEU A 54 2.32 6.97 -7.35
CA LEU A 54 2.71 7.82 -6.23
C LEU A 54 4.21 7.72 -5.89
N SER A 55 4.95 6.76 -6.47
CA SER A 55 6.39 6.58 -6.25
C SER A 55 7.27 7.30 -7.28
N VAL A 56 6.70 8.16 -8.12
CA VAL A 56 7.44 8.91 -9.15
C VAL A 56 8.29 10.01 -8.51
N THR A 57 9.61 9.94 -8.67
CA THR A 57 10.60 10.88 -8.08
C THR A 57 10.24 12.35 -8.29
N ALA A 58 9.87 12.73 -9.52
CA ALA A 58 9.53 14.12 -9.85
C ALA A 58 8.25 14.61 -9.17
N GLU A 59 7.27 13.73 -8.92
CA GLU A 59 6.04 14.06 -8.19
C GLU A 59 6.32 14.16 -6.68
N LEU A 60 7.13 13.24 -6.13
CA LEU A 60 7.55 13.26 -4.73
C LEU A 60 8.31 14.55 -4.38
N LEU A 61 9.21 15.01 -5.25
CA LEU A 61 9.93 16.27 -5.10
C LEU A 61 9.02 17.51 -5.11
N ARG A 62 7.90 17.46 -5.85
CA ARG A 62 6.91 18.54 -5.94
C ARG A 62 5.84 18.48 -4.85
N SER A 63 5.80 17.40 -4.08
CA SER A 63 4.80 17.20 -3.05
C SER A 63 4.92 18.26 -1.95
N PRO A 64 3.81 18.84 -1.45
CA PRO A 64 3.84 19.71 -0.28
C PRO A 64 4.29 18.96 0.99
N PHE A 65 4.33 17.63 0.94
CA PHE A 65 4.76 16.76 2.03
C PHE A 65 6.21 16.29 1.94
N VAL A 66 7.01 16.84 1.01
CA VAL A 66 8.40 16.41 0.76
C VAL A 66 9.30 16.44 2.01
N THR A 67 8.97 17.25 3.01
CA THR A 67 9.70 17.31 4.29
C THR A 67 9.28 16.26 5.32
N GLN A 68 8.19 15.52 5.07
CA GLN A 68 7.73 14.47 5.97
C GLN A 68 8.61 13.22 5.82
N PRO A 69 9.09 12.60 6.92
CA PRO A 69 9.94 11.41 6.87
C PRO A 69 9.46 10.29 5.92
N PRO A 70 8.18 9.88 5.88
CA PRO A 70 7.73 8.85 4.93
C PRO A 70 7.90 9.25 3.46
N VAL A 71 7.75 10.54 3.11
CA VAL A 71 7.93 11.01 1.73
C VAL A 71 9.41 11.09 1.37
N GLN A 72 10.27 11.48 2.32
CA GLN A 72 11.72 11.47 2.13
C GLN A 72 12.25 10.05 1.92
N VAL A 73 11.77 9.07 2.69
CA VAL A 73 12.13 7.65 2.52
C VAL A 73 11.64 7.13 1.16
N ALA A 74 10.41 7.46 0.75
CA ALA A 74 9.90 7.10 -0.57
C ALA A 74 10.73 7.72 -1.71
N LEU A 75 11.18 8.97 -1.56
CA LEU A 75 12.05 9.65 -2.51
C LEU A 75 13.44 8.99 -2.60
N GLN A 76 13.98 8.49 -1.49
CA GLN A 76 15.21 7.70 -1.52
C GLN A 76 15.02 6.38 -2.27
N LEU A 77 13.89 5.69 -2.07
CA LEU A 77 13.59 4.44 -2.77
C LEU A 77 13.40 4.66 -4.27
N SER A 78 12.84 5.80 -4.69
CA SER A 78 12.57 6.11 -6.10
C SER A 78 13.79 6.51 -6.91
N GLN A 79 14.95 6.74 -6.27
CA GLN A 79 16.19 7.12 -6.94
C GLN A 79 16.98 5.95 -7.52
N GLN A 80 16.59 4.70 -7.23
CA GLN A 80 17.23 3.51 -7.79
C GLN A 80 16.23 2.56 -8.45
N PRO A 81 16.65 1.82 -9.49
CA PRO A 81 15.79 0.85 -10.13
C PRO A 81 15.60 -0.37 -9.21
N TRP A 82 14.39 -0.93 -9.25
CA TRP A 82 14.05 -2.19 -8.58
C TRP A 82 13.57 -3.19 -9.62
N PRO A 83 13.81 -4.50 -9.44
CA PRO A 83 13.41 -5.52 -10.41
C PRO A 83 11.90 -5.83 -10.39
N TRP A 84 11.13 -5.15 -9.56
CA TRP A 84 9.67 -5.26 -9.43
C TRP A 84 9.01 -3.89 -9.42
N ALA A 85 7.73 -3.86 -9.77
CA ALA A 85 6.91 -2.69 -9.55
C ALA A 85 6.66 -2.51 -8.04
N TRP A 86 6.74 -1.28 -7.57
CA TRP A 86 6.46 -0.93 -6.18
C TRP A 86 5.76 0.43 -6.08
N GLY A 87 5.10 0.67 -4.96
CA GLY A 87 4.33 1.88 -4.76
C GLY A 87 4.03 2.21 -3.31
N ILE A 88 3.47 3.39 -3.09
CA ILE A 88 3.15 3.93 -1.76
C ILE A 88 1.68 3.69 -1.47
N THR A 89 1.38 3.21 -0.27
CA THR A 89 0.01 2.97 0.21
C THR A 89 -0.24 3.69 1.54
N GLY A 90 -1.28 3.30 2.27
CA GLY A 90 -1.51 3.83 3.62
C GLY A 90 -1.88 5.32 3.68
N SER A 91 -1.57 5.94 4.81
CA SER A 91 -1.78 7.37 5.05
C SER A 91 -0.96 8.24 4.10
N THR A 92 0.31 7.87 3.85
CA THR A 92 1.21 8.58 2.94
C THR A 92 0.67 8.57 1.51
N GLY A 93 0.24 7.40 1.02
CA GLY A 93 -0.37 7.31 -0.31
C GLY A 93 -1.65 8.14 -0.42
N TYR A 94 -2.49 8.14 0.62
CA TYR A 94 -3.69 8.98 0.66
C TYR A 94 -3.36 10.48 0.65
N ALA A 95 -2.37 10.91 1.44
CA ALA A 95 -1.91 12.30 1.48
C ALA A 95 -1.41 12.73 0.09
N LEU A 96 -0.54 11.95 -0.54
CA LEU A 96 -0.01 12.24 -1.88
C LEU A 96 -1.12 12.30 -2.95
N ALA A 97 -2.10 11.40 -2.89
CA ALA A 97 -3.19 11.35 -3.87
C ALA A 97 -4.19 12.52 -3.74
N THR A 98 -4.35 13.06 -2.53
CA THR A 98 -5.42 14.04 -2.21
C THR A 98 -4.93 15.44 -1.89
N GLY A 99 -3.66 15.60 -1.52
CA GLY A 99 -3.13 16.84 -0.96
C GLY A 99 -3.57 17.10 0.49
N ILE A 100 -4.24 16.16 1.15
CA ILE A 100 -4.72 16.35 2.53
C ILE A 100 -3.63 15.97 3.53
N PRO A 101 -3.32 16.84 4.52
CA PRO A 101 -2.25 16.62 5.49
C PRO A 101 -2.65 15.60 6.58
N VAL A 102 -2.73 14.32 6.21
CA VAL A 102 -3.05 13.21 7.13
C VAL A 102 -1.80 12.48 7.66
N ILE A 103 -0.60 12.98 7.32
CA ILE A 103 0.69 12.46 7.77
C ILE A 103 1.44 13.52 8.57
N HIS A 104 2.32 13.06 9.46
CA HIS A 104 3.14 13.86 10.36
C HIS A 104 4.51 13.20 10.57
N ALA A 105 5.38 13.82 11.36
CA ALA A 105 6.77 13.38 11.56
C ALA A 105 6.90 11.91 12.02
N ASP A 106 6.03 11.45 12.92
CA ASP A 106 6.03 10.06 13.42
C ASP A 106 5.19 9.09 12.58
N SER A 107 4.73 9.49 11.40
CA SER A 107 3.99 8.58 10.51
C SER A 107 4.90 7.50 9.95
N ASP A 108 4.34 6.30 9.82
CA ASP A 108 4.95 5.18 9.11
C ASP A 108 4.80 5.34 7.59
N LEU A 109 5.55 4.52 6.86
CA LEU A 109 5.48 4.39 5.41
C LEU A 109 5.01 2.98 5.03
N ASP A 110 3.78 2.86 4.53
CA ASP A 110 3.27 1.61 3.96
C ASP A 110 3.67 1.48 2.48
N LEU A 111 4.38 0.41 2.14
CA LEU A 111 4.88 0.13 0.79
C LEU A 111 4.23 -1.13 0.22
N LEU A 112 4.05 -1.14 -1.09
CA LEU A 112 3.57 -2.28 -1.86
C LEU A 112 4.62 -2.70 -2.88
N ILE A 113 4.91 -4.00 -2.96
CA ILE A 113 5.66 -4.62 -4.06
C ILE A 113 4.70 -5.54 -4.82
N ARG A 114 4.72 -5.50 -6.15
CA ARG A 114 4.03 -6.47 -7.01
C ARG A 114 4.98 -7.62 -7.36
N ALA A 115 4.62 -8.83 -6.96
CA ALA A 115 5.39 -10.03 -7.27
C ALA A 115 4.48 -11.07 -7.96
N PRO A 116 4.18 -10.89 -9.27
CA PRO A 116 3.35 -11.83 -10.02
C PRO A 116 4.01 -13.21 -10.20
N GLN A 117 5.32 -13.31 -10.00
CA GLN A 117 6.11 -14.54 -10.02
C GLN A 117 6.89 -14.64 -8.70
N PRO A 118 7.27 -15.86 -8.26
CA PRO A 118 8.13 -16.06 -7.09
C PRO A 118 9.41 -15.24 -7.15
N VAL A 119 9.74 -14.59 -6.03
CA VAL A 119 10.96 -13.79 -5.88
C VAL A 119 11.82 -14.42 -4.78
N SER A 120 13.11 -14.64 -5.04
CA SER A 120 13.99 -15.20 -4.03
C SER A 120 14.13 -14.23 -2.84
N PRO A 121 14.23 -14.72 -1.60
CA PRO A 121 14.48 -13.88 -0.42
C PRO A 121 15.65 -12.90 -0.62
N ASP A 122 16.75 -13.38 -1.22
CA ASP A 122 17.97 -12.61 -1.44
C ASP A 122 17.76 -11.40 -2.35
N ALA A 123 16.80 -11.47 -3.29
CA ALA A 123 16.49 -10.34 -4.16
C ALA A 123 16.03 -9.11 -3.34
N PHE A 124 15.39 -9.32 -2.19
CA PHE A 124 14.92 -8.24 -1.30
C PHE A 124 16.01 -7.64 -0.41
N ALA A 125 17.25 -8.15 -0.43
CA ALA A 125 18.31 -7.71 0.47
C ALA A 125 18.60 -6.21 0.36
N ALA A 126 18.72 -5.69 -0.87
CA ALA A 126 18.97 -4.26 -1.10
C ALA A 126 17.80 -3.38 -0.63
N TRP A 127 16.56 -3.84 -0.84
CA TRP A 127 15.35 -3.16 -0.36
C TRP A 127 15.33 -3.05 1.16
N GLN A 128 15.55 -4.17 1.85
CA GLN A 128 15.58 -4.21 3.30
C GLN A 128 16.74 -3.39 3.88
N ALA A 129 17.92 -3.43 3.27
CA ALA A 129 19.08 -2.66 3.72
C ALA A 129 18.88 -1.13 3.60
N GLN A 130 18.04 -0.69 2.66
CA GLN A 130 17.64 0.70 2.54
C GLN A 130 16.62 1.08 3.62
N LEU A 131 15.60 0.24 3.83
CA LEU A 131 14.56 0.49 4.84
C LEU A 131 15.08 0.41 6.28
N SER A 132 16.09 -0.41 6.55
CA SER A 132 16.67 -0.53 7.90
C SER A 132 17.38 0.74 8.38
N ARG A 133 17.67 1.67 7.47
CA ARG A 133 18.29 2.98 7.74
C ARG A 133 17.33 4.15 7.51
N ALA A 134 16.05 3.85 7.30
CA ALA A 134 15.03 4.84 6.98
C ALA A 134 14.75 5.80 8.14
N LEU A 135 14.28 7.00 7.79
CA LEU A 135 13.92 8.06 8.75
C LEU A 135 12.63 7.77 9.53
N CYS A 136 11.88 6.74 9.14
CA CYS A 136 10.66 6.30 9.79
C CYS A 136 10.49 4.78 9.63
N ARG A 137 9.57 4.18 10.40
CA ARG A 137 9.18 2.78 10.19
C ARG A 137 8.57 2.64 8.79
N ALA A 138 9.06 1.68 8.03
CA ALA A 138 8.52 1.34 6.72
C ALA A 138 8.05 -0.12 6.69
N ASP A 139 6.77 -0.32 6.40
CA ASP A 139 6.12 -1.62 6.35
C ASP A 139 5.90 -2.02 4.90
N THR A 140 6.57 -3.09 4.44
CA THR A 140 6.45 -3.56 3.05
C THR A 140 5.50 -4.76 2.95
N GLN A 141 4.43 -4.59 2.17
CA GLN A 141 3.58 -5.68 1.73
C GLN A 141 4.00 -6.15 0.33
N VAL A 142 4.19 -7.46 0.17
CA VAL A 142 4.36 -8.07 -1.16
C VAL A 142 3.02 -8.65 -1.59
N ASP A 143 2.56 -8.28 -2.79
CA ASP A 143 1.33 -8.74 -3.40
C ASP A 143 1.61 -9.77 -4.48
N THR A 144 1.07 -10.96 -4.27
CA THR A 144 1.16 -12.12 -5.15
C THR A 144 -0.23 -12.43 -5.73
N PRO A 145 -0.33 -13.34 -6.72
CA PRO A 145 -1.62 -13.81 -7.21
C PRO A 145 -2.52 -14.42 -6.11
N GLU A 146 -1.92 -14.99 -5.05
CA GLU A 146 -2.66 -15.67 -3.98
C GLU A 146 -3.05 -14.75 -2.82
N GLY A 147 -2.36 -13.63 -2.65
CA GLY A 147 -2.66 -12.67 -1.60
C GLY A 147 -1.50 -11.73 -1.32
N GLY A 148 -1.62 -10.98 -0.22
CA GLY A 148 -0.57 -10.06 0.18
C GLY A 148 -0.01 -10.44 1.54
N PHE A 149 1.30 -10.41 1.70
CA PHE A 149 1.99 -10.77 2.94
C PHE A 149 2.99 -9.71 3.39
N ALA A 150 3.36 -9.72 4.67
CA ALA A 150 4.33 -8.79 5.21
C ALA A 150 5.75 -9.31 4.95
N LEU A 151 6.55 -8.57 4.18
CA LEU A 151 7.89 -9.01 3.75
C LEU A 151 8.80 -9.31 4.95
N ALA A 152 8.79 -8.43 5.95
CA ALA A 152 9.64 -8.57 7.14
C ALA A 152 9.30 -9.81 7.97
N GLU A 153 8.03 -10.23 7.99
CA GLU A 153 7.60 -11.44 8.68
C GLU A 153 8.13 -12.68 7.95
N TRP A 154 7.92 -12.74 6.63
CA TRP A 154 8.33 -13.88 5.81
C TRP A 154 9.84 -14.07 5.79
N LEU A 155 10.63 -12.99 5.64
CA LEU A 155 12.10 -13.08 5.65
C LEU A 155 12.66 -13.50 7.02
N ARG A 156 11.95 -13.20 8.12
CA ARG A 156 12.40 -13.53 9.48
C ARG A 156 12.09 -14.98 9.84
N ASP A 157 10.89 -15.47 9.53
CA ASP A 157 10.39 -16.75 10.04
C ASP A 157 10.28 -17.85 8.98
N GLY A 158 10.46 -17.53 7.69
CA GLY A 158 10.18 -18.46 6.58
C GLY A 158 8.70 -18.78 6.41
N LYS A 159 7.83 -18.11 7.17
CA LYS A 159 6.36 -18.21 7.13
C LYS A 159 5.74 -16.85 7.36
N THR A 160 4.52 -16.65 6.87
CA THR A 160 3.80 -15.37 7.01
C THR A 160 2.30 -15.55 6.90
N LEU A 161 1.55 -14.60 7.46
CA LEU A 161 0.10 -14.54 7.28
C LEU A 161 -0.26 -13.93 5.91
N LEU A 162 -0.58 -14.79 4.95
CA LEU A 162 -1.06 -14.39 3.63
C LEU A 162 -2.51 -13.87 3.71
N LYS A 163 -2.70 -12.60 3.40
CA LYS A 163 -4.02 -11.96 3.34
C LYS A 163 -4.67 -12.24 1.99
N THR A 164 -5.46 -13.32 1.94
CA THR A 164 -6.22 -13.71 0.74
C THR A 164 -7.60 -13.06 0.69
N ARG A 165 -8.28 -13.19 -0.44
CA ARG A 165 -9.69 -12.78 -0.61
C ARG A 165 -10.67 -13.61 0.22
N ARG A 166 -10.27 -14.80 0.71
CA ARG A 166 -11.09 -15.72 1.51
C ARG A 166 -10.73 -15.68 3.01
N GLY A 167 -9.93 -14.71 3.43
CA GLY A 167 -9.40 -14.60 4.77
C GLY A 167 -7.90 -14.90 4.88
N PRO A 168 -7.31 -14.67 6.05
CA PRO A 168 -5.88 -14.88 6.27
C PRO A 168 -5.53 -16.38 6.36
N ARG A 169 -4.38 -16.77 5.80
CA ARG A 169 -3.81 -18.12 5.89
C ARG A 169 -2.34 -18.03 6.29
N LEU A 170 -1.89 -18.86 7.22
CA LEU A 170 -0.46 -18.99 7.51
C LEU A 170 0.17 -19.89 6.44
N VAL A 171 1.21 -19.41 5.77
CA VAL A 171 1.88 -20.13 4.66
C VAL A 171 3.40 -20.00 4.77
N THR A 172 4.11 -20.96 4.19
CA THR A 172 5.57 -20.92 3.98
C THR A 172 5.94 -20.41 2.59
N ASP A 173 5.10 -20.74 1.59
CA ASP A 173 5.24 -20.25 0.22
C ASP A 173 4.05 -19.33 -0.15
N PRO A 174 4.24 -18.00 -0.16
CA PRO A 174 3.16 -17.05 -0.44
C PRO A 174 2.81 -16.92 -1.93
N TRP A 175 3.49 -17.62 -2.84
CA TRP A 175 3.17 -17.66 -4.27
C TRP A 175 2.35 -18.87 -4.68
N HIS A 176 2.33 -19.93 -3.87
CA HIS A 176 1.62 -21.16 -4.18
C HIS A 176 0.45 -21.40 -3.21
N ARG A 177 -0.66 -21.92 -3.73
CA ARG A 177 -1.72 -22.46 -2.87
C ARG A 177 -1.18 -23.70 -2.17
N GLU A 178 -0.86 -23.58 -0.90
CA GLU A 178 -0.72 -24.75 -0.04
C GLU A 178 -2.08 -25.48 -0.03
N ALA A 179 -2.05 -26.78 -0.32
CA ALA A 179 -3.22 -27.66 -0.48
C ALA A 179 -4.05 -27.78 0.81
#